data_AF-A0A5C8MN51-F1
#
_entry.id   AF-A0A5C8MN51-F1
#
_cell.length_a   1.000
_cell.length_b   1.000
_cell.length_c   1.000
_cell.angle_alpha   90.00
_cell.angle_beta   90.00
_cell.angle_gamma   90.00
#
_symmetry.space_group_name_H-M   'P 1'
#
loop_
_entity.id
_entity.type
_entity.pdbx_description
1 polymer ?
#
loop_
_entity_poly.entity_id
_entity_poly.type
_entity_poly.pdbx_seq_one_letter_code
_entity_poly.pdbx_strand_id
1 'polypeptide(L)' 'MQWEWRWKVHKKGEYTILAKATDSSGRTQPFTPMWNRKGYGYNAIQKVHIKIE' A
#
# COMPACT_ATOMS: atom_id res chain seq x y z
N MET A 1 12.93 3.05 9.10
CA MET A 1 13.15 1.61 8.88
C MET A 1 12.85 1.33 7.43
N GLN A 2 13.77 0.71 6.70
CA GLN A 2 13.50 0.23 5.35
C GLN A 2 13.02 -1.21 5.44
N TRP A 3 12.02 -1.58 4.64
CA TRP A 3 11.54 -2.95 4.53
C TRP A 3 11.62 -3.40 3.08
N GLU A 4 11.77 -4.70 2.88
CA GLU A 4 11.71 -5.33 1.58
C GLU A 4 10.95 -6.66 1.71
N TRP A 5 10.27 -7.06 0.64
CA TRP A 5 9.59 -8.34 0.56
C TRP A 5 9.77 -8.95 -0.82
N ARG A 6 10.35 -10.15 -0.88
CA ARG A 6 10.51 -10.89 -2.14
C ARG A 6 9.26 -11.70 -2.42
N TRP A 7 8.46 -11.24 -3.38
CA TRP A 7 7.28 -11.94 -3.85
C TRP A 7 7.62 -12.85 -5.04
N LYS A 8 7.24 -14.14 -4.95
CA LYS A 8 7.38 -15.12 -6.05
C LYS A 8 6.04 -15.32 -6.74
N VAL A 9 5.97 -14.96 -8.03
CA VAL A 9 4.78 -15.14 -8.87
C VAL A 9 4.85 -16.46 -9.61
N HIS A 10 3.73 -17.18 -9.64
CA HIS A 10 3.61 -18.46 -10.35
C HIS A 10 2.67 -18.43 -11.56
N LYS A 11 1.82 -17.40 -11.67
CA LYS A 11 0.82 -17.29 -12.73
C LYS A 11 0.88 -15.91 -13.39
N LYS A 12 0.76 -15.88 -14.71
CA LYS A 12 0.53 -14.67 -15.49
C LYS A 12 -0.81 -14.03 -15.09
N GLY A 13 -0.95 -12.73 -15.28
CA GLY A 13 -2.17 -12.00 -14.97
C GLY A 13 -1.90 -10.62 -14.37
N GLU A 14 -2.98 -9.96 -13.96
CA GLU A 14 -2.94 -8.65 -13.33
C GLU A 14 -3.01 -8.77 -11.81
N TYR A 15 -2.18 -7.99 -11.13
CA TYR A 15 -2.10 -7.97 -9.68
C TYR A 15 -2.03 -6.53 -9.18
N THR A 16 -2.70 -6.30 -8.04
CA THR A 16 -2.54 -5.06 -7.27
C THR A 16 -1.78 -5.39 -5.99
N ILE A 17 -0.57 -4.87 -5.86
CA ILE A 17 0.21 -4.95 -4.62
C ILE A 17 -0.24 -3.80 -3.71
N LEU A 18 -0.56 -4.14 -2.47
CA LEU A 18 -0.93 -3.19 -1.41
C LEU A 18 0.18 -3.16 -0.35
N ALA A 19 0.61 -1.97 0.05
CA ALA A 19 1.55 -1.77 1.15
C ALA A 19 0.92 -0.90 2.23
N LYS A 20 0.98 -1.37 3.49
CA LYS A 20 0.50 -0.64 4.67
C LYS A 20 1.40 -0.83 5.87
N ALA A 21 1.44 0.16 6.75
CA ALA A 21 2.14 0.13 8.03
C ALA A 21 1.17 0.19 9.22
N THR A 22 1.60 -0.37 10.35
CA THR A 22 1.01 -0.19 11.68
C THR A 22 2.12 0.21 12.63
N ASP A 23 1.91 1.26 13.42
CA ASP A 23 2.91 1.74 14.38
C ASP A 23 2.83 1.03 15.75
N SER A 24 3.76 1.37 16.64
CA SER A 24 3.83 0.81 18.00
C SER A 24 2.65 1.20 18.89
N SER A 25 1.88 2.22 18.52
CA SER A 25 0.63 2.60 19.19
C SER A 25 -0.59 1.86 18.61
N GLY A 26 -0.39 0.93 17.68
CA GLY A 26 -1.46 0.15 17.06
C GLY A 26 -2.24 0.91 15.99
N ARG A 27 -1.76 2.07 15.52
CA ARG A 27 -2.42 2.85 14.47
C ARG A 27 -2.04 2.30 13.09
N THR A 28 -3.03 1.93 12.29
CA THR A 28 -2.84 1.39 10.93
C THR A 28 -3.32 2.39 9.87
N GLN A 29 -2.61 2.44 8.73
CA GLN A 29 -3.03 3.25 7.57
C GLN A 29 -4.44 2.85 7.04
N PRO A 30 -5.31 3.82 6.69
CA PRO A 30 -6.64 3.55 6.16
C PRO A 30 -6.64 3.16 4.67
N PHE A 31 -7.69 2.48 4.21
CA PHE A 31 -7.86 2.16 2.78
C PHE A 31 -8.15 3.38 1.90
N THR A 32 -8.83 4.38 2.46
CA THR A 32 -9.18 5.64 1.79
C THR A 32 -8.51 6.79 2.53
N PRO A 33 -7.98 7.80 1.83
CA PRO A 33 -7.36 8.95 2.47
C PRO A 33 -8.41 9.76 3.23
N MET A 34 -8.01 10.36 4.35
CA MET A 34 -8.83 11.36 5.01
C MET A 34 -8.79 12.66 4.21
N TRP A 35 -9.95 13.14 3.79
CA TRP A 35 -10.04 14.37 3.03
C TRP A 35 -9.76 15.60 3.91
N ASN A 36 -9.06 16.58 3.35
CA ASN A 36 -9.00 17.94 3.89
C ASN A 36 -8.84 18.94 2.75
N ARG A 37 -9.31 20.17 2.98
CA ARG A 37 -9.34 21.26 1.99
C ARG A 37 -7.97 21.55 1.35
N LYS A 38 -6.86 21.30 2.06
CA LYS A 38 -5.50 21.57 1.58
C LYS A 38 -4.84 20.37 0.89
N GLY A 39 -5.46 19.19 0.92
CA GLY A 39 -4.92 17.97 0.31
C GLY A 39 -3.73 17.33 1.06
N TYR A 40 -3.55 17.62 2.35
CA TYR A 40 -2.41 17.11 3.12
C TYR A 40 -2.65 15.75 3.77
N GLY A 41 -1.58 15.12 4.26
CA GLY A 41 -1.70 13.90 5.07
C GLY A 41 -2.25 12.70 4.30
N TYR A 42 -1.95 12.60 3.00
CA TYR A 42 -2.27 11.40 2.23
C TYR A 42 -1.49 10.22 2.81
N ASN A 43 -2.17 9.44 3.63
CA ASN A 43 -1.61 8.29 4.34
C ASN A 43 -2.43 7.02 4.09
N ALA A 44 -3.13 6.96 2.95
CA ALA A 44 -3.86 5.77 2.56
C ALA A 44 -2.91 4.65 2.12
N ILE A 45 -3.40 3.41 2.14
CA ILE A 45 -2.68 2.24 1.61
C ILE A 45 -2.20 2.53 0.18
N GLN A 46 -0.89 2.41 -0.03
CA GLN A 46 -0.30 2.54 -1.36
C GLN A 46 -0.66 1.33 -2.21
N LYS A 47 -1.03 1.57 -3.47
CA LYS A 47 -1.39 0.53 -4.43
C LYS A 47 -0.49 0.61 -5.65
N VAL A 48 0.05 -0.53 -6.07
CA VAL A 48 0.82 -0.64 -7.32
C VAL A 48 0.16 -1.71 -8.19
N HIS A 49 -0.25 -1.32 -9.39
CA HIS A 49 -0.84 -2.22 -10.37
C HIS A 49 0.26 -2.72 -11.30
N ILE A 50 0.32 -4.04 -11.47
CA ILE A 50 1.31 -4.68 -12.32
C ILE A 50 0.65 -5.80 -13.12
N LYS A 51 1.17 -6.01 -14.32
CA LYS A 51 0.80 -7.12 -15.19
C LYS A 51 2.00 -8.04 -15.35
N ILE A 52 1.79 -9.34 -15.15
CA ILE A 52 2.79 -10.38 -15.34
C ILE A 52 2.46 -11.13 -16.62
N GLU A 53 3.41 -11.15 -17.56
CA GLU A 53 3.27 -11.72 -18.90
C GLU A 53 3.96 -13.06 -19.11
#